data_AF-A0A662UJP3-F1
#
_entry.id   AF-A0A662UJP3-F1
#
_cell.length_a   1.000
_cell.length_b   1.000
_cell.length_c   1.000
_cell.angle_alpha   90.00
_cell.angle_beta   90.00
_cell.angle_gamma   90.00
#
_symmetry.space_group_name_H-M   'P 1'
#
loop_
_entity.id
_entity.type
_entity.pdbx_description
1 polymer ?
#
loop_
_entity_poly.entity_id
_entity_poly.type
_entity_poly.pdbx_seq_one_letter_code
_entity_poly.pdbx_strand_id
1 'polypeptide(L)'
;VVPVSVPIRKSPTAIVRGGYDPITKTIFLSDRSWCRKTLIHELLHAVSYFTRVPKLFEVSRRESDFVEGLTEFLTGYVLYLKYGNCYTEWISGKYFVCSISYEKYVKLFGALAQVLIPIHDFVKLYVYDPNVDWFDEYERFLNRYGLEDFLVNKPRKKRKIPSVILLEDMAVEVLREKLGEEKVEEFRELLYEAPLDVVLDYSSMLK
;
A
#
# COMPACT_ATOMS: atom_id res chain seq x y z
N VAL A 1 10.82 48.77 16.82
CA VAL A 1 10.94 47.51 16.03
C VAL A 1 9.77 46.63 16.44
N VAL A 2 8.76 46.51 15.58
CA VAL A 2 7.56 45.70 15.84
C VAL A 2 7.91 44.24 15.49
N PRO A 3 7.67 43.26 16.38
CA PRO A 3 7.94 41.87 16.05
C PRO A 3 6.89 41.40 15.04
N VAL A 4 7.35 41.14 13.82
CA VAL A 4 6.56 40.48 12.78
C VAL A 4 6.34 39.04 13.23
N SER A 5 5.12 38.71 13.64
CA SER A 5 4.69 37.33 13.82
C SER A 5 4.65 36.64 12.46
N VAL A 6 5.65 35.78 12.21
CA VAL A 6 5.65 34.89 11.06
C VAL A 6 4.46 33.94 11.22
N PRO A 7 3.52 33.87 10.26
CA PRO A 7 2.46 32.89 10.32
C PRO A 7 3.07 31.51 10.13
N ILE A 8 2.98 30.67 11.17
CA ILE A 8 3.23 29.24 11.08
C ILE A 8 2.26 28.71 10.02
N ARG A 9 2.78 28.35 8.84
CA ARG A 9 2.04 27.57 7.84
C ARG A 9 1.61 26.27 8.51
N LYS A 10 0.37 26.21 8.98
CA LYS A 10 -0.31 24.94 9.23
C LYS A 10 -0.29 24.18 7.91
N SER A 11 0.23 22.96 7.92
CA SER A 11 0.04 22.03 6.82
C SER A 11 -1.46 21.99 6.46
N PRO A 12 -1.84 21.90 5.19
CA PRO A 12 -3.25 21.75 4.85
C PRO A 12 -3.79 20.53 5.60
N THR A 13 -4.82 20.75 6.42
CA THR A 13 -5.54 19.69 7.11
C THR A 13 -5.98 18.66 6.06
N ALA A 14 -5.57 17.41 6.23
CA ALA A 14 -5.92 16.33 5.32
C ALA A 14 -7.45 16.32 5.09
N ILE A 15 -7.86 16.47 3.82
CA ILE A 15 -9.28 16.39 3.46
C ILE A 15 -9.69 14.91 3.57
N VAL A 16 -10.57 14.60 4.52
CA VAL A 16 -11.16 13.25 4.63
C VAL A 16 -12.09 13.06 3.45
N ARG A 17 -11.74 12.13 2.55
CA ARG A 17 -12.49 11.85 1.30
C ARG A 17 -13.58 10.79 1.51
N GLY A 18 -13.31 9.86 2.41
CA GLY A 18 -14.19 8.75 2.78
C GLY A 18 -13.56 7.92 3.90
N GLY A 19 -14.21 6.81 4.22
CA GLY A 19 -13.70 5.82 5.16
C GLY A 19 -14.61 4.60 5.23
N TYR A 20 -14.05 3.49 5.70
CA TYR A 20 -14.79 2.29 6.06
C TYR A 20 -14.76 2.07 7.57
N ASP A 21 -15.94 1.91 8.17
CA ASP A 21 -16.08 1.50 9.57
C ASP A 21 -16.30 -0.03 9.65
N PRO A 22 -15.33 -0.79 10.19
CA PRO A 22 -15.44 -2.26 10.30
C PRO A 22 -16.48 -2.73 11.33
N ILE A 23 -16.86 -1.88 12.29
CA ILE A 23 -17.84 -2.21 13.33
C ILE A 23 -19.25 -2.12 12.76
N THR A 24 -19.59 -0.97 12.15
CA THR A 24 -20.91 -0.76 11.55
C THR A 24 -21.02 -1.30 10.13
N LYS A 25 -19.90 -1.73 9.54
CA LYS A 25 -19.77 -2.20 8.14
C LYS A 25 -20.27 -1.17 7.13
N THR A 26 -19.97 0.11 7.39
CA THR A 26 -20.45 1.24 6.60
C THR A 26 -19.29 1.91 5.89
N ILE A 27 -19.45 2.13 4.58
CA ILE A 27 -18.60 3.06 3.83
C ILE A 27 -19.27 4.43 3.87
N PHE A 28 -18.53 5.44 4.28
CA PHE A 28 -18.96 6.84 4.16
C PHE A 28 -18.11 7.57 3.14
N LEU A 29 -18.72 8.50 2.42
CA LEU A 29 -18.09 9.31 1.39
C LEU A 29 -18.39 10.77 1.68
N SER A 30 -17.36 11.60 1.74
CA SER A 30 -17.51 13.02 2.05
C SER A 30 -18.10 13.76 0.85
N ASP A 31 -19.19 14.51 1.07
CA ASP A 31 -19.87 15.22 -0.01
C ASP A 31 -18.90 16.12 -0.80
N ARG A 32 -19.01 16.07 -2.13
CA ARG A 32 -18.16 16.77 -3.11
C ARG A 32 -16.64 16.53 -3.01
N SER A 33 -16.21 15.61 -2.14
CA SER A 33 -14.81 15.39 -1.78
C SER A 33 -14.37 13.94 -2.00
N TRP A 34 -15.12 13.20 -2.82
CA TRP A 34 -14.81 11.82 -3.20
C TRP A 34 -14.86 11.66 -4.72
N CYS A 35 -14.18 10.63 -5.22
CA CYS A 35 -14.40 10.14 -6.58
C CYS A 35 -14.32 8.61 -6.61
N ARG A 36 -14.46 7.99 -7.79
CA ARG A 36 -14.50 6.52 -7.93
C ARG A 36 -13.34 5.82 -7.21
N LYS A 37 -12.13 6.41 -7.26
CA LYS A 37 -10.97 5.96 -6.49
C LYS A 37 -11.29 5.76 -5.01
N THR A 38 -11.91 6.74 -4.37
CA THR A 38 -12.26 6.71 -2.94
C THR A 38 -13.17 5.53 -2.63
N LEU A 39 -14.23 5.34 -3.43
CA LEU A 39 -15.15 4.22 -3.23
C LEU A 39 -14.45 2.86 -3.39
N ILE A 40 -13.56 2.71 -4.38
CA ILE A 40 -12.79 1.47 -4.57
C ILE A 40 -11.86 1.23 -3.39
N HIS A 41 -11.15 2.26 -2.93
CA HIS A 41 -10.25 2.19 -1.78
C HIS A 41 -10.99 1.71 -0.51
N GLU A 42 -12.12 2.35 -0.18
CA GLU A 42 -12.90 1.94 1.01
C GLU A 42 -13.56 0.57 0.83
N LEU A 43 -13.95 0.19 -0.39
CA LEU A 43 -14.46 -1.14 -0.67
C LEU A 43 -13.37 -2.20 -0.47
N LEU A 44 -12.13 -1.92 -0.87
CA LEU A 44 -10.99 -2.79 -0.64
C LEU A 44 -10.74 -2.98 0.87
N HIS A 45 -10.77 -1.89 1.65
CA HIS A 45 -10.74 -1.99 3.11
C HIS A 45 -11.83 -2.91 3.63
N ALA A 46 -13.06 -2.78 3.14
CA ALA A 46 -14.21 -3.57 3.58
C ALA A 46 -14.12 -5.08 3.29
N VAL A 47 -13.39 -5.47 2.23
CA VAL A 47 -13.19 -6.87 1.85
C VAL A 47 -11.82 -7.41 2.27
N SER A 48 -11.03 -6.66 3.04
CA SER A 48 -9.69 -7.09 3.46
C SER A 48 -9.71 -7.99 4.70
N TYR A 49 -8.72 -8.87 4.82
CA TYR A 49 -8.47 -9.62 6.07
C TYR A 49 -8.29 -8.68 7.27
N PHE A 50 -7.63 -7.52 7.06
CA PHE A 50 -7.32 -6.53 8.09
C PHE A 50 -8.55 -5.93 8.77
N THR A 51 -9.71 -5.95 8.13
CA THR A 51 -10.98 -5.49 8.71
C THR A 51 -12.01 -6.59 8.96
N ARG A 52 -11.77 -7.80 8.43
CA ARG A 52 -12.67 -8.96 8.55
C ARG A 52 -12.24 -9.96 9.62
N VAL A 53 -10.96 -10.02 9.96
CA VAL A 53 -10.42 -10.94 10.98
C VAL A 53 -10.05 -10.15 12.24
N PRO A 54 -10.77 -10.35 13.37
CA PRO A 54 -10.55 -9.57 14.59
C PRO A 54 -9.11 -9.57 15.10
N LYS A 55 -8.39 -10.70 14.97
CA LYS A 55 -6.99 -10.81 15.38
C LYS A 55 -6.05 -9.87 14.59
N LEU A 56 -6.46 -9.39 13.41
CA LEU A 56 -5.67 -8.49 12.57
C LEU A 56 -6.01 -7.02 12.78
N PHE A 57 -7.01 -6.67 13.59
CA PHE A 57 -7.39 -5.27 13.82
C PHE A 57 -6.25 -4.48 14.47
N GLU A 58 -5.54 -5.09 15.43
CA GLU A 58 -4.38 -4.47 16.05
C GLU A 58 -3.21 -4.34 15.07
N VAL A 59 -3.01 -5.33 14.20
CA VAL A 59 -2.00 -5.27 13.13
C VAL A 59 -2.34 -4.12 12.18
N SER A 60 -3.58 -4.02 11.72
CA SER A 60 -4.04 -2.96 10.82
C SER A 60 -3.85 -1.57 11.42
N ARG A 61 -4.12 -1.40 12.73
CA ARG A 61 -3.93 -0.13 13.42
C ARG A 61 -2.46 0.21 13.62
N ARG A 62 -1.64 -0.77 13.98
CA ARG A 62 -0.21 -0.59 14.25
C ARG A 62 0.59 -0.36 12.96
N GLU A 63 0.20 -1.05 11.90
CA GLU A 63 0.88 -1.08 10.61
C GLU A 63 0.05 -0.38 9.54
N SER A 64 -0.60 0.74 9.89
CA SER A 64 -1.52 1.47 9.01
C SER A 64 -0.87 1.85 7.68
N ASP A 65 0.39 2.28 7.71
CA ASP A 65 1.15 2.64 6.51
C ASP A 65 1.27 1.49 5.50
N PHE A 66 1.43 0.26 6.00
CA PHE A 66 1.45 -0.94 5.16
C PHE A 66 0.07 -1.22 4.59
N VAL A 67 -0.97 -1.20 5.43
CA VAL A 67 -2.34 -1.51 5.00
C VAL A 67 -2.87 -0.47 4.02
N GLU A 68 -2.69 0.82 4.30
CA GLU A 68 -3.11 1.92 3.44
C GLU A 68 -2.35 1.93 2.12
N GLY A 69 -1.02 1.71 2.16
CA GLY A 69 -0.20 1.60 0.96
C GLY A 69 -0.64 0.44 0.05
N LEU A 70 -0.91 -0.73 0.65
CA LEU A 70 -1.36 -1.91 -0.10
C LEU A 70 -2.78 -1.73 -0.65
N THR A 71 -3.67 -1.11 0.13
CA THR A 71 -5.03 -0.77 -0.29
C THR A 71 -5.02 0.17 -1.48
N GLU A 72 -4.19 1.22 -1.42
CA GLU A 72 -4.06 2.19 -2.50
C GLU A 72 -3.40 1.60 -3.76
N PHE A 73 -2.41 0.73 -3.59
CA PHE A 73 -1.81 -0.04 -4.69
C PHE A 73 -2.87 -0.92 -5.39
N LEU A 74 -3.63 -1.71 -4.63
CA LEU A 74 -4.70 -2.54 -5.21
C LEU A 74 -5.84 -1.68 -5.80
N THR A 75 -6.08 -0.49 -5.26
CA THR A 75 -7.01 0.48 -5.87
C THR A 75 -6.54 0.88 -7.26
N GLY A 76 -5.26 1.21 -7.41
CA GLY A 76 -4.63 1.48 -8.71
C GLY A 76 -4.78 0.31 -9.68
N TYR A 77 -4.59 -0.93 -9.22
CA TYR A 77 -4.76 -2.12 -10.04
C TYR A 77 -6.20 -2.29 -10.56
N VAL A 78 -7.20 -2.06 -9.70
CA VAL A 78 -8.62 -2.09 -10.11
C VAL A 78 -8.93 -0.98 -11.10
N LEU A 79 -8.42 0.23 -10.87
CA LEU A 79 -8.58 1.36 -11.80
C LEU A 79 -7.96 1.02 -13.16
N TYR A 80 -6.75 0.47 -13.19
CA TYR A 80 -6.07 0.07 -14.41
C TYR A 80 -6.90 -0.96 -15.22
N LEU A 81 -7.39 -2.01 -14.55
CA LEU A 81 -8.13 -3.08 -15.23
C LEU A 81 -9.54 -2.70 -15.69
N LYS A 82 -10.24 -1.82 -14.96
CA LYS A 82 -11.68 -1.58 -15.15
C LYS A 82 -12.04 -0.15 -15.56
N TYR A 83 -11.16 0.81 -15.29
CA TYR A 83 -11.46 2.23 -15.39
C TYR A 83 -10.26 3.02 -15.93
N GLY A 84 -9.78 2.68 -17.13
CA GLY A 84 -8.55 3.26 -17.71
C GLY A 84 -8.47 4.79 -17.65
N ASN A 85 -9.56 5.51 -17.95
CA ASN A 85 -9.56 6.98 -17.84
C ASN A 85 -9.32 7.46 -16.39
N CYS A 86 -9.91 6.80 -15.40
CA CYS A 86 -9.68 7.12 -13.99
C CYS A 86 -8.27 6.75 -13.54
N TYR A 87 -7.70 5.67 -14.08
CA TYR A 87 -6.30 5.31 -13.85
C TYR A 87 -5.35 6.41 -14.37
N THR A 88 -5.56 6.88 -15.60
CA THR A 88 -4.78 7.98 -16.18
C THR A 88 -4.89 9.27 -15.36
N GLU A 89 -6.06 9.59 -14.83
CA GLU A 89 -6.25 10.78 -13.99
C GLU A 89 -5.69 10.62 -12.57
N TRP A 90 -5.72 9.41 -12.02
CA TRP A 90 -5.13 9.05 -10.73
C TRP A 90 -3.60 9.14 -10.77
N ILE A 91 -2.99 8.55 -11.81
CA ILE A 91 -1.53 8.53 -11.96
C ILE A 91 -0.94 9.91 -12.28
N SER A 92 -1.64 10.71 -13.09
CA SER A 92 -1.22 12.08 -13.42
C SER A 92 -1.49 13.08 -12.30
N GLY A 93 -2.26 12.70 -11.27
CA GLY A 93 -2.67 13.61 -10.20
C GLY A 93 -3.53 14.79 -10.68
N LYS A 94 -4.16 14.68 -11.87
CA LYS A 94 -4.90 15.77 -12.52
C LYS A 94 -5.94 16.42 -11.62
N TYR A 95 -6.65 15.61 -10.83
CA TYR A 95 -7.63 16.07 -9.85
C TYR A 95 -7.18 15.68 -8.45
N PHE A 96 -7.00 16.67 -7.57
CA PHE A 96 -6.56 16.44 -6.20
C PHE A 96 -7.37 15.37 -5.47
N VAL A 97 -8.70 15.36 -5.65
CA VAL A 97 -9.62 14.41 -5.00
C VAL A 97 -9.38 12.96 -5.44
N CYS A 98 -8.86 12.79 -6.67
CA CYS A 98 -8.55 11.51 -7.28
C CYS A 98 -7.06 11.21 -7.32
N SER A 99 -6.20 12.03 -6.72
CA SER A 99 -4.76 11.74 -6.70
C SER A 99 -4.43 10.58 -5.77
N ILE A 100 -3.30 9.95 -6.05
CA ILE A 100 -2.67 8.95 -5.19
C ILE A 100 -2.57 9.47 -3.76
N SER A 101 -2.93 8.60 -2.82
CA SER A 101 -2.68 8.76 -1.38
C SER A 101 -1.51 7.86 -0.98
N TYR A 102 -0.79 8.12 0.10
CA TYR A 102 0.29 7.20 0.56
C TYR A 102 1.35 6.87 -0.49
N GLU A 103 1.66 7.83 -1.39
CA GLU A 103 2.45 7.61 -2.61
C GLU A 103 3.75 6.81 -2.38
N LYS A 104 4.51 7.15 -1.34
CA LYS A 104 5.73 6.42 -0.96
C LYS A 104 5.49 4.91 -0.81
N TYR A 105 4.42 4.52 -0.13
CA TYR A 105 4.11 3.12 0.13
C TYR A 105 3.53 2.43 -1.11
N VAL A 106 2.77 3.17 -1.93
CA VAL A 106 2.29 2.67 -3.22
C VAL A 106 3.47 2.37 -4.16
N LYS A 107 4.48 3.25 -4.21
CA LYS A 107 5.71 3.00 -4.98
C LYS A 107 6.45 1.76 -4.48
N LEU A 108 6.51 1.53 -3.16
CA LEU A 108 7.10 0.31 -2.60
C LEU A 108 6.42 -0.95 -3.15
N PHE A 109 5.09 -1.02 -3.09
CA PHE A 109 4.36 -2.18 -3.63
C PHE A 109 4.50 -2.30 -5.15
N GLY A 110 4.49 -1.18 -5.88
CA GLY A 110 4.73 -1.17 -7.33
C GLY A 110 6.11 -1.70 -7.71
N ALA A 111 7.17 -1.22 -7.05
CA ALA A 111 8.52 -1.69 -7.26
C ALA A 111 8.66 -3.19 -6.92
N LEU A 112 8.14 -3.63 -5.77
CA LEU A 112 8.11 -5.04 -5.40
C LEU A 112 7.36 -5.88 -6.44
N ALA A 113 6.25 -5.38 -6.97
CA ALA A 113 5.43 -6.08 -7.96
C ALA A 113 6.10 -6.24 -9.32
N GLN A 114 7.04 -5.37 -9.66
CA GLN A 114 7.82 -5.50 -10.89
C GLN A 114 8.98 -6.49 -10.74
N VAL A 115 9.62 -6.56 -9.57
CA VAL A 115 10.93 -7.23 -9.45
C VAL A 115 10.95 -8.47 -8.56
N LEU A 116 10.00 -8.64 -7.65
CA LEU A 116 10.08 -9.68 -6.61
C LEU A 116 8.78 -10.44 -6.34
N ILE A 117 7.65 -9.74 -6.15
CA ILE A 117 6.41 -10.32 -5.60
C ILE A 117 5.26 -10.12 -6.59
N PRO A 118 4.73 -11.17 -7.26
CA PRO A 118 3.59 -11.04 -8.14
C PRO A 118 2.37 -10.40 -7.47
N ILE A 119 1.62 -9.59 -8.23
CA ILE A 119 0.42 -8.90 -7.73
C ILE A 119 -0.56 -9.89 -7.09
N HIS A 120 -0.68 -11.09 -7.66
CA HIS A 120 -1.63 -12.10 -7.17
C HIS A 120 -1.34 -12.53 -5.72
N ASP A 121 -0.09 -12.50 -5.27
CA ASP A 121 0.27 -12.85 -3.90
C ASP A 121 -0.03 -11.71 -2.93
N PHE A 122 0.08 -10.46 -3.37
CA PHE A 122 -0.44 -9.32 -2.61
C PHE A 122 -1.97 -9.40 -2.45
N VAL A 123 -2.68 -9.82 -3.49
CA VAL A 123 -4.14 -10.02 -3.43
C VAL A 123 -4.50 -11.12 -2.43
N LYS A 124 -3.81 -12.26 -2.44
CA LYS A 124 -4.04 -13.35 -1.47
C LYS A 124 -3.79 -12.92 -0.03
N LEU A 125 -2.76 -12.10 0.19
CA LEU A 125 -2.45 -11.58 1.52
C LEU A 125 -3.50 -10.56 2.01
N TYR A 126 -4.20 -9.89 1.09
CA TYR A 126 -5.08 -8.77 1.40
C TYR A 126 -6.56 -9.14 1.44
N VAL A 127 -7.10 -9.76 0.38
CA VAL A 127 -8.55 -9.98 0.19
C VAL A 127 -9.03 -11.17 1.01
N TYR A 128 -10.03 -10.94 1.86
CA TYR A 128 -10.60 -11.94 2.76
C TYR A 128 -11.23 -13.12 2.00
N ASP A 129 -10.78 -14.33 2.31
CA ASP A 129 -11.43 -15.59 1.97
C ASP A 129 -11.80 -16.32 3.27
N PRO A 130 -13.09 -16.62 3.53
CA PRO A 130 -13.51 -17.32 4.74
C PRO A 130 -12.97 -18.76 4.86
N ASN A 131 -12.45 -19.34 3.79
CA ASN A 131 -11.97 -20.72 3.76
C ASN A 131 -10.45 -20.83 3.96
N VAL A 132 -9.76 -19.71 4.13
CA VAL A 132 -8.29 -19.66 4.25
C VAL A 132 -7.91 -19.14 5.64
N ASP A 133 -7.02 -19.84 6.33
CA ASP A 133 -6.34 -19.28 7.50
C ASP A 133 -5.29 -18.27 7.02
N TRP A 134 -5.52 -17.01 7.34
CA TRP A 134 -4.63 -15.92 6.93
C TRP A 134 -3.23 -16.05 7.53
N PHE A 135 -3.09 -16.57 8.75
CA PHE A 135 -1.78 -16.70 9.38
C PHE A 135 -0.93 -17.75 8.65
N ASP A 136 -1.55 -18.85 8.22
CA ASP A 136 -0.88 -19.86 7.40
C ASP A 136 -0.53 -19.30 6.01
N GLU A 137 -1.41 -18.50 5.39
CA GLU A 137 -1.13 -17.85 4.10
C GLU A 137 0.00 -16.83 4.23
N TYR A 138 0.03 -16.07 5.32
CA TYR A 138 1.11 -15.12 5.61
C TYR A 138 2.44 -15.84 5.84
N GLU A 139 2.46 -16.94 6.60
CA GLU A 139 3.68 -17.75 6.78
C GLU A 139 4.18 -18.32 5.45
N ARG A 140 3.28 -18.84 4.60
CA ARG A 140 3.63 -19.29 3.25
C ARG A 140 4.20 -18.16 2.39
N PHE A 141 3.62 -16.97 2.46
CA PHE A 141 4.12 -15.78 1.77
C PHE A 141 5.54 -15.45 2.21
N LEU A 142 5.79 -15.37 3.53
CA LEU A 142 7.12 -15.12 4.08
C LEU A 142 8.14 -16.14 3.60
N ASN A 143 7.82 -17.43 3.71
CA ASN A 143 8.70 -18.53 3.32
C ASN A 143 9.01 -18.53 1.81
N ARG A 144 8.01 -18.24 0.96
CA ARG A 144 8.19 -18.18 -0.50
C ARG A 144 9.24 -17.14 -0.90
N TYR A 145 9.20 -15.97 -0.27
CA TYR A 145 10.07 -14.86 -0.61
C TYR A 145 11.36 -14.83 0.22
N GLY A 146 11.44 -15.61 1.30
CA GLY A 146 12.57 -15.60 2.22
C GLY A 146 12.56 -14.36 3.12
N LEU A 147 11.37 -13.94 3.56
CA LEU A 147 11.16 -12.76 4.38
C LEU A 147 11.02 -13.16 5.86
N GLU A 148 11.57 -12.36 6.76
CA GLU A 148 11.30 -12.46 8.18
C GLU A 148 9.92 -11.88 8.51
N ASP A 149 9.27 -12.33 9.59
CA ASP A 149 7.99 -11.76 10.03
C ASP A 149 8.12 -10.26 10.31
N PHE A 150 7.43 -9.48 9.49
CA PHE A 150 7.44 -8.04 9.52
C PHE A 150 6.09 -7.42 9.84
N LEU A 151 5.02 -8.22 10.03
CA LEU A 151 3.66 -7.70 10.32
C LEU A 151 3.15 -8.15 11.67
N VAL A 152 3.27 -9.44 12.00
CA VAL A 152 2.56 -10.05 13.14
C VAL A 152 3.51 -10.14 14.33
N ASN A 153 4.55 -10.95 14.22
CA ASN A 153 5.49 -11.28 15.28
C ASN A 153 6.89 -10.74 14.99
N LYS A 154 6.97 -9.44 14.69
CA LYS A 154 8.24 -8.73 14.50
C LYS A 154 9.28 -9.12 15.55
N PRO A 155 10.53 -9.42 15.14
CA PRO A 155 11.63 -9.68 16.06
C PRO A 155 11.77 -8.57 17.08
N ARG A 156 12.11 -8.90 18.33
CA ARG A 156 12.15 -7.92 19.44
C ARG A 156 12.93 -6.65 19.12
N LYS A 157 14.04 -6.77 18.39
CA LYS A 157 14.90 -5.65 17.99
C LYS A 157 14.28 -4.77 16.88
N LYS A 158 13.35 -5.32 16.10
CA LYS A 158 12.70 -4.68 14.93
C LYS A 158 11.27 -4.20 15.20
N ARG A 159 10.70 -4.45 16.39
CA ARG A 159 9.29 -4.11 16.73
C ARG A 159 8.91 -2.63 16.58
N LYS A 160 9.87 -1.72 16.75
CA LYS A 160 9.65 -0.27 16.61
C LYS A 160 9.81 0.22 15.17
N ILE A 161 10.33 -0.61 14.29
CA ILE A 161 10.57 -0.25 12.88
C ILE A 161 9.24 -0.44 12.13
N PRO A 162 8.79 0.56 11.34
CA PRO A 162 7.60 0.42 10.51
C PRO A 162 7.71 -0.77 9.56
N SER A 163 6.61 -1.50 9.36
CA SER A 163 6.59 -2.70 8.51
C SER A 163 7.06 -2.43 7.08
N VAL A 164 6.71 -1.28 6.52
CA VAL A 164 7.11 -0.87 5.17
C VAL A 164 8.63 -0.70 5.03
N ILE A 165 9.31 -0.22 6.08
CA ILE A 165 10.78 -0.09 6.08
C ILE A 165 11.43 -1.47 6.19
N LEU A 166 10.90 -2.34 7.07
CA LEU A 166 11.38 -3.72 7.16
C LEU A 166 11.21 -4.48 5.85
N LEU A 167 10.06 -4.31 5.19
CA LEU A 167 9.79 -4.96 3.91
C LEU A 167 10.76 -4.48 2.82
N GLU A 168 11.05 -3.18 2.78
CA GLU A 168 12.04 -2.62 1.85
C GLU A 168 13.44 -3.19 2.11
N ASP A 169 13.91 -3.16 3.36
CA ASP A 169 15.23 -3.67 3.76
C ASP A 169 15.38 -5.17 3.37
N MET A 170 14.37 -5.97 3.71
CA MET A 170 14.38 -7.40 3.38
C MET A 170 14.28 -7.66 1.88
N ALA A 171 13.55 -6.83 1.12
CA ALA A 171 13.52 -6.96 -0.34
C ALA A 171 14.90 -6.70 -0.94
N VAL A 172 15.63 -5.69 -0.47
CA VAL A 172 17.02 -5.43 -0.90
C VAL A 172 17.93 -6.62 -0.59
N GLU A 173 17.83 -7.20 0.61
CA GLU A 173 18.59 -8.39 0.99
C GLU A 173 18.27 -9.59 0.08
N VAL A 174 16.99 -9.91 -0.09
CA VAL A 174 16.53 -11.04 -0.92
C VAL A 174 16.94 -10.85 -2.39
N LEU A 175 16.79 -9.66 -2.94
CA LEU A 175 17.17 -9.35 -4.32
C LEU A 175 18.68 -9.51 -4.51
N ARG A 176 19.50 -8.98 -3.59
CA ARG A 176 20.96 -9.11 -3.65
C ARG A 176 21.38 -10.58 -3.65
N GLU A 177 20.81 -11.37 -2.74
CA GLU A 177 21.18 -12.78 -2.55
C GLU A 177 20.72 -13.67 -3.72
N LYS A 178 19.52 -13.43 -4.26
CA LYS A 178 18.91 -14.32 -5.26
C LYS A 178 19.13 -13.87 -6.70
N LEU A 179 19.19 -12.56 -6.95
CA LEU A 179 19.15 -11.97 -8.30
C LEU A 179 20.34 -11.04 -8.60
N GLY A 180 21.15 -10.71 -7.59
CA GLY A 180 22.36 -9.89 -7.73
C GLY A 180 22.12 -8.38 -7.62
N GLU A 181 23.22 -7.61 -7.59
CA GLU A 181 23.17 -6.16 -7.33
C GLU A 181 22.46 -5.38 -8.45
N GLU A 182 22.49 -5.85 -9.70
CA GLU A 182 21.76 -5.20 -10.80
C GLU A 182 20.25 -5.10 -10.48
N LYS A 183 19.67 -6.16 -9.93
CA LYS A 183 18.24 -6.18 -9.58
C LYS A 183 17.94 -5.31 -8.35
N VAL A 184 18.91 -5.13 -7.45
CA VAL A 184 18.79 -4.19 -6.32
C VAL A 184 18.74 -2.75 -6.84
N GLU A 185 19.59 -2.41 -7.80
CA GLU A 185 19.61 -1.08 -8.40
C GLU A 185 18.33 -0.81 -9.20
N GLU A 186 17.82 -1.79 -9.96
CA GLU A 186 16.51 -1.69 -10.62
C GLU A 186 15.37 -1.44 -9.60
N PHE A 187 15.35 -2.17 -8.49
CA PHE A 187 14.37 -1.96 -7.42
C PHE A 187 14.46 -0.55 -6.82
N ARG A 188 15.68 -0.07 -6.54
CA ARG A 188 15.91 1.28 -5.99
C ARG A 188 15.54 2.37 -6.99
N GLU A 189 15.87 2.19 -8.26
CA GLU A 189 15.49 3.11 -9.33
C GLU A 189 13.97 3.22 -9.39
N LEU A 190 13.25 2.10 -9.40
CA LEU A 190 11.78 2.09 -9.35
C LEU A 190 11.26 2.79 -8.09
N LEU A 191 11.80 2.48 -6.93
CA LEU A 191 11.30 3.01 -5.66
C LEU A 191 11.53 4.52 -5.51
N TYR A 192 12.72 5.00 -5.88
CA TYR A 192 13.18 6.34 -5.53
C TYR A 192 13.15 7.32 -6.69
N GLU A 193 13.53 6.90 -7.90
CA GLU A 193 13.81 7.81 -9.01
C GLU A 193 12.72 7.79 -10.09
N ALA A 194 12.19 6.60 -10.40
CA ALA A 194 11.25 6.42 -11.49
C ALA A 194 9.92 7.17 -11.24
N PRO A 195 9.31 7.73 -12.31
CA PRO A 195 8.02 8.39 -12.22
C PRO A 195 6.90 7.37 -11.98
N LEU A 196 5.78 7.84 -11.44
CA LEU A 196 4.69 6.97 -10.99
C LEU A 196 4.12 6.08 -12.11
N ASP A 197 4.00 6.61 -13.32
CA ASP A 197 3.50 5.88 -14.49
C ASP A 197 4.41 4.73 -14.92
N VAL A 198 5.71 4.79 -14.62
CA VAL A 198 6.65 3.69 -14.81
C VAL A 198 6.54 2.68 -13.67
N VAL A 199 6.52 3.13 -12.42
CA VAL A 199 6.49 2.24 -11.23
C VAL A 199 5.16 1.49 -11.12
N LEU A 200 4.07 2.13 -11.53
CA LEU A 200 2.71 1.60 -11.44
C LEU A 200 2.21 1.13 -12.80
N ASP A 201 3.09 0.80 -13.73
CA ASP A 201 2.71 0.06 -14.94
C ASP A 201 2.30 -1.38 -14.58
N TYR A 202 1.02 -1.57 -14.27
CA TYR A 202 0.46 -2.90 -13.94
C TYR A 202 0.58 -3.91 -15.09
N SER A 203 0.92 -3.47 -16.31
CA SER A 203 1.15 -4.38 -17.45
C SER A 203 2.52 -5.06 -17.39
N SER A 204 3.52 -4.40 -16.79
CA SER A 204 4.90 -4.87 -16.65
C SER A 204 5.13 -5.73 -15.39
N MET A 205 4.21 -5.67 -14.42
CA MET A 205 4.32 -6.37 -13.15
C MET A 205 4.22 -7.90 -13.29
N LEU A 206 4.87 -8.59 -12.35
CA LEU A 206 4.85 -10.05 -12.22
C LEU A 206 3.42 -10.54 -11.97
N LYS A 207 3.03 -11.59 -12.70
CA LYS A 207 1.67 -12.15 -12.71
C LYS A 207 1.55 -13.43 -11.91
#